data_AF-Q4SZD3-F1
#
_entry.id   AF-Q4SZD3-F1
#
_cell.length_a   1.000
_cell.length_b   1.000
_cell.length_c   1.000
_cell.angle_alpha   90.00
_cell.angle_beta   90.00
_cell.angle_gamma   90.00
#
_symmetry.space_group_name_H-M   'P 1'
#
loop_
_entity.id
_entity.type
_entity.pdbx_description
1 polymer ?
#
loop_
_entity_poly.entity_id
_entity_poly.type
_entity_poly.pdbx_seq_one_letter_code
_entity_poly.pdbx_strand_id
1 'polypeptide(L)'
;MLTFPNGSRIPVDQIAPHKGVIRKDCIYMRTWQGYKCTGLDYRMLVIESLDADTETRRLSPVAVLGDGFVDLINGPQDHGWCAGYTCQKRVSLFHSIIATNHSFDIFFSSVSPQKLRLMMLHADPAESILVSVFYSNPQRLDVYTDNVLVAPTNAEWNAANTDYTLRKPSYSGQYVPQLSDALGTNFFDQDYKMLKVLVRGSQPVEIRTSPLLVIAFELPAMTEDEFFGDNLVQNLAAFLKIPPDMIRITKIIPENAGARRRKRSTSLKVEVEIKKLPVQQMSNSTDNEEDFTLLKSLADNLGQAAVSGNLSQSIGFNVSSMGIIPPPPSSSDESWKEVICPLGEEPTVSYVSSVNNLLLMVEPIAGEFVGPLYQQPSLMAVDEQGNCVAVGVTTLTVTASLKDASGNSISSLQGNTTILFTSCWANYTDLS
;
A
#
# COMPACT_ATOMS: atom_id res chain seq x y z
N MET A 1 2.89 -1.54 15.44
CA MET A 1 3.71 -1.51 16.67
C MET A 1 3.35 -2.63 17.65
N LEU A 2 2.11 -2.74 18.15
CA LEU A 2 1.75 -3.65 19.26
C LEU A 2 1.02 -4.93 18.81
N THR A 3 1.34 -5.43 17.62
CA THR A 3 0.68 -6.60 17.06
C THR A 3 1.75 -7.51 16.49
N PHE A 4 1.74 -8.78 16.89
CA PHE A 4 2.57 -9.81 16.29
C PHE A 4 2.13 -10.07 14.85
N PRO A 5 2.98 -10.66 13.99
CA PRO A 5 2.58 -11.04 12.63
C PRO A 5 1.36 -11.98 12.57
N ASN A 6 1.12 -12.75 13.64
CA ASN A 6 -0.06 -13.63 13.77
C ASN A 6 -1.34 -12.90 14.22
N GLY A 7 -1.34 -11.56 14.29
CA GLY A 7 -2.49 -10.74 14.69
C GLY A 7 -2.70 -10.61 16.21
N SER A 8 -1.95 -11.36 17.04
CA SER A 8 -2.09 -11.26 18.49
C SER A 8 -1.46 -9.98 19.04
N ARG A 9 -2.06 -9.40 20.09
CA ARG A 9 -1.59 -8.16 20.70
C ARG A 9 -0.33 -8.38 21.53
N ILE A 10 0.66 -7.51 21.36
CA ILE A 10 1.89 -7.48 22.14
C ILE A 10 1.68 -6.54 23.35
N PRO A 11 1.91 -7.00 24.60
CA PRO A 11 1.91 -6.14 25.76
C PRO A 11 2.93 -5.01 25.64
N VAL A 12 2.52 -3.78 25.98
CA VAL A 12 3.36 -2.58 25.83
C VAL A 12 4.66 -2.72 26.61
N ASP A 13 4.62 -3.28 27.82
CA ASP A 13 5.80 -3.40 28.69
C ASP A 13 6.85 -4.38 28.15
N GLN A 14 6.50 -5.23 27.19
CA GLN A 14 7.46 -6.12 26.51
C GLN A 14 8.27 -5.39 25.44
N ILE A 15 7.68 -4.38 24.79
CA ILE A 15 8.29 -3.65 23.68
C ILE A 15 8.89 -2.33 24.17
N ALA A 16 8.13 -1.60 24.97
CA ALA A 16 8.43 -0.24 25.42
C ALA A 16 8.26 -0.10 26.93
N PRO A 17 9.04 -0.83 27.76
CA PRO A 17 9.01 -0.70 29.22
C PRO A 17 9.34 0.71 29.71
N HIS A 18 10.02 1.51 28.89
CA HIS A 18 10.43 2.87 29.23
C HIS A 18 9.78 3.90 28.29
N LYS A 19 9.51 5.11 28.81
CA LYS A 19 8.82 6.19 28.08
C LYS A 19 9.73 7.38 27.82
N GLY A 20 9.58 8.05 26.69
CA GLY A 20 10.42 9.16 26.22
C GLY A 20 11.69 8.66 25.53
N VAL A 21 12.67 9.55 25.41
CA VAL A 21 13.95 9.30 24.72
C VAL A 21 14.82 8.28 25.48
N ILE A 22 15.65 7.53 24.74
CA ILE A 22 16.68 6.63 25.28
C ILE A 22 17.52 7.37 26.31
N ARG A 23 17.57 6.85 27.54
CA ARG A 23 18.33 7.45 28.65
C ARG A 23 18.98 6.38 29.52
N LYS A 24 19.48 5.32 28.89
CA LYS A 24 20.18 4.23 29.58
C LYS A 24 21.39 4.81 30.33
N ASP A 25 21.55 4.41 31.58
CA ASP A 25 22.64 4.84 32.47
C ASP A 25 22.74 6.36 32.72
N CYS A 26 21.67 7.12 32.44
CA CYS A 26 21.60 8.54 32.76
C CYS A 26 21.17 8.80 34.21
N ILE A 27 21.71 9.86 34.80
CA ILE A 27 21.40 10.25 36.19
C ILE A 27 20.35 11.35 36.19
N TYR A 28 19.25 11.14 36.91
CA TYR A 28 18.25 12.18 37.10
C TYR A 28 18.76 13.27 38.06
N MET A 29 18.88 14.49 37.56
CA MET A 29 19.33 15.66 38.30
C MET A 29 18.10 16.45 38.78
N ARG A 30 17.73 16.27 40.06
CA ARG A 30 16.55 16.93 40.65
C ARG A 30 16.60 18.45 40.53
N THR A 31 17.78 19.06 40.63
CA THR A 31 17.95 20.52 40.52
C THR A 31 17.68 21.07 39.13
N TRP A 32 17.80 20.25 38.08
CA TRP A 32 17.54 20.63 36.69
C TRP A 32 16.16 20.18 36.22
N GLN A 33 15.50 19.31 37.00
CA GLN A 33 14.33 18.55 36.56
C GLN A 33 14.60 17.80 35.24
N GLY A 34 15.83 17.29 35.06
CA GLY A 34 16.29 16.70 33.82
C GLY A 34 17.31 15.58 34.03
N TYR A 35 17.61 14.84 32.97
CA TYR A 35 18.59 13.76 32.98
C TYR A 35 19.95 14.26 32.50
N LYS A 36 21.01 13.88 33.22
CA LYS A 36 22.39 14.04 32.77
C LYS A 36 22.86 12.71 32.20
N CYS A 37 23.14 12.71 30.90
CA CYS A 37 23.65 11.58 30.14
C CYS A 37 25.05 11.90 29.66
N THR A 38 26.03 11.04 29.90
CA THR A 38 27.43 11.24 29.47
C THR A 38 27.95 10.17 28.53
N GLY A 39 27.22 9.06 28.37
CA GLY A 39 27.60 7.94 27.49
C GLY A 39 26.79 7.86 26.20
N LEU A 40 25.96 8.86 25.92
CA LEU A 40 25.08 8.91 24.76
C LEU A 40 25.24 10.27 24.08
N ASP A 41 25.45 10.24 22.77
CA ASP A 41 25.44 11.41 21.91
C ASP A 41 24.07 11.55 21.27
N TYR A 42 23.40 12.67 21.52
CA TYR A 42 22.05 12.93 21.03
C TYR A 42 22.07 13.79 19.77
N ARG A 43 21.20 13.45 18.81
CA ARG A 43 20.91 14.25 17.62
C ARG A 43 19.41 14.41 17.45
N MET A 44 19.01 15.39 16.64
CA MET A 44 17.62 15.51 16.20
C MET A 44 17.47 14.76 14.88
N LEU A 45 16.62 13.75 14.85
CA LEU A 45 16.16 13.10 13.63
C LEU A 45 14.93 13.84 13.10
N VAL A 46 15.05 14.36 11.90
CA VAL A 46 13.96 14.93 11.10
C VAL A 46 13.25 13.81 10.37
N ILE A 47 11.93 13.75 10.52
CA ILE A 47 11.04 12.83 9.82
C ILE A 47 10.05 13.72 9.07
N GLU A 48 10.17 13.78 7.75
CA GLU A 48 9.41 14.69 6.90
C GLU A 48 8.61 13.92 5.86
N SER A 49 7.31 14.16 5.77
CA SER A 49 6.49 13.70 4.66
C SER A 49 6.53 14.72 3.52
N LEU A 50 6.94 14.27 2.34
CA LEU A 50 6.95 15.02 1.09
C LEU A 50 5.74 14.69 0.21
N ASP A 51 4.71 14.06 0.79
CA ASP A 51 3.46 13.74 0.12
C ASP A 51 2.70 15.02 -0.24
N ALA A 52 1.87 14.96 -1.28
CA ALA A 52 1.02 16.09 -1.68
C ALA A 52 0.08 16.54 -0.55
N ASP A 53 -0.31 15.60 0.32
CA ASP A 53 -1.19 15.83 1.45
C ASP A 53 -0.48 16.19 2.77
N THR A 54 0.83 16.49 2.73
CA THR A 54 1.70 16.73 3.91
C THR A 54 1.09 17.71 4.93
N GLU A 55 0.34 18.72 4.49
CA GLU A 55 -0.30 19.70 5.37
C GLU A 55 -1.68 19.30 5.89
N THR A 56 -2.37 18.37 5.21
CA THR A 56 -3.79 18.06 5.46
C THR A 56 -3.98 16.71 6.15
N ARG A 57 -3.04 15.77 6.00
CA ARG A 57 -3.10 14.47 6.66
C ARG A 57 -2.38 14.49 7.99
N ARG A 58 -3.04 13.98 9.04
CA ARG A 58 -2.45 13.90 10.38
C ARG A 58 -1.71 12.58 10.55
N LEU A 59 -0.38 12.63 10.47
CA LEU A 59 0.50 11.48 10.74
C LEU A 59 0.82 11.25 12.24
N SER A 60 0.48 12.24 13.08
CA SER A 60 0.80 12.27 14.51
C SER A 60 -0.25 11.59 15.40
N PRO A 61 0.15 10.96 16.52
CA PRO A 61 1.51 10.91 17.05
C PRO A 61 2.41 9.97 16.25
N VAL A 62 3.67 10.37 16.08
CA VAL A 62 4.72 9.51 15.51
C VAL A 62 5.44 8.83 16.68
N ALA A 63 5.39 7.51 16.71
CA ALA A 63 6.10 6.73 17.71
C ALA A 63 7.52 6.43 17.23
N VAL A 64 8.51 6.78 18.04
CA VAL A 64 9.92 6.45 17.83
C VAL A 64 10.36 5.53 18.97
N LEU A 65 10.61 4.26 18.62
CA LEU A 65 10.93 3.20 19.56
C LEU A 65 12.39 2.78 19.39
N GLY A 66 13.18 2.78 20.46
CA GLY A 66 14.57 2.29 20.44
C GLY A 66 15.01 1.84 21.83
N ASP A 67 15.76 0.75 21.93
CA ASP A 67 16.28 0.19 23.20
C ASP A 67 15.23 0.02 24.33
N GLY A 68 13.97 -0.26 23.98
CA GLY A 68 12.87 -0.38 24.93
C GLY A 68 12.30 0.96 25.44
N PHE A 69 12.72 2.08 24.86
CA PHE A 69 12.18 3.42 25.08
C PHE A 69 11.27 3.82 23.93
N VAL A 70 10.08 4.35 24.22
CA VAL A 70 9.18 4.92 23.22
C VAL A 70 8.95 6.41 23.45
N ASP A 71 9.28 7.21 22.45
CA ASP A 71 8.92 8.62 22.37
C ASP A 71 7.71 8.81 21.44
N LEU A 72 6.74 9.64 21.85
CA LEU A 72 5.53 9.90 21.08
C LEU A 72 5.49 11.38 20.70
N ILE A 73 5.75 11.64 19.43
CA ILE A 73 5.94 13.00 18.92
C ILE A 73 4.63 13.50 18.35
N ASN A 74 4.14 14.61 18.91
CA ASN A 74 2.95 15.28 18.39
C ASN A 74 3.26 16.05 17.09
N GLY A 75 2.21 16.34 16.33
CA GLY A 75 2.32 17.13 15.11
C GLY A 75 2.79 18.57 15.38
N PRO A 76 3.41 19.21 14.39
CA PRO A 76 3.85 20.59 14.51
C PRO A 76 2.66 21.54 14.67
N GLN A 77 2.95 22.75 15.14
CA GLN A 77 1.94 23.79 15.27
C GLN A 77 1.47 24.25 13.89
N ASP A 78 0.19 24.61 13.80
CA ASP A 78 -0.35 25.30 12.63
C ASP A 78 0.03 26.79 12.70
N HIS A 79 0.70 27.26 11.65
CA HIS A 79 1.13 28.65 11.52
C HIS A 79 0.30 29.45 10.49
N GLY A 80 -0.68 28.82 9.83
CA GLY A 80 -1.56 29.46 8.87
C GLY A 80 -2.77 30.14 9.52
N TRP A 81 -3.20 31.27 8.96
CA TRP A 81 -4.41 31.97 9.37
C TRP A 81 -5.42 32.04 8.21
N CYS A 82 -6.57 31.39 8.37
CA CYS A 82 -7.62 31.27 7.38
C CYS A 82 -8.93 31.83 7.95
N ALA A 83 -9.42 32.93 7.39
CA ALA A 83 -10.70 33.57 7.77
C ALA A 83 -10.89 33.81 9.28
N GLY A 84 -9.82 34.20 9.99
CA GLY A 84 -9.90 34.49 11.43
C GLY A 84 -9.57 33.31 12.35
N TYR A 85 -9.28 32.13 11.81
CA TYR A 85 -8.95 30.91 12.56
C TYR A 85 -7.70 30.22 12.02
N THR A 86 -7.18 29.24 12.76
CA THR A 86 -6.09 28.37 12.29
C THR A 86 -6.55 27.53 11.10
N CYS A 87 -5.72 27.47 10.04
CA CYS A 87 -6.06 26.80 8.78
C CYS A 87 -6.20 25.27 8.88
N GLN A 88 -5.81 24.71 10.02
CA GLN A 88 -5.56 23.31 10.29
C GLN A 88 -4.54 22.67 9.33
N LYS A 89 -3.70 23.49 8.70
CA LYS A 89 -2.64 23.05 7.78
C LYS A 89 -1.32 22.97 8.51
N ARG A 90 -0.80 21.76 8.68
CA ARG A 90 0.42 21.50 9.46
C ARG A 90 1.34 20.66 8.60
N VAL A 91 2.44 21.25 8.13
CA VAL A 91 3.47 20.52 7.39
C VAL A 91 3.86 19.30 8.20
N SER A 92 3.83 18.10 7.62
CA SER A 92 4.13 16.86 8.32
C SER A 92 5.64 16.69 8.52
N LEU A 93 6.18 17.48 9.45
CA LEU A 93 7.59 17.56 9.82
C LEU A 93 7.73 17.32 11.32
N PHE A 94 8.43 16.25 11.69
CA PHE A 94 8.63 15.82 13.07
C PHE A 94 10.10 15.84 13.44
N HIS A 95 10.40 16.27 14.66
CA HIS A 95 11.74 16.29 15.22
C HIS A 95 11.78 15.34 16.42
N SER A 96 12.54 14.25 16.28
CA SER A 96 12.79 13.28 17.36
C SER A 96 14.17 13.49 17.95
N ILE A 97 14.31 13.37 19.27
CA ILE A 97 15.63 13.30 19.90
C ILE A 97 16.04 11.83 19.93
N ILE A 98 17.14 11.49 19.26
CA ILE A 98 17.66 10.12 19.18
C ILE A 98 19.09 10.05 19.70
N ALA A 99 19.50 8.88 20.17
CA ALA A 99 20.90 8.59 20.47
C ALA A 99 21.58 7.97 19.25
N THR A 100 22.76 8.47 18.86
CA THR A 100 23.52 7.93 17.72
C THR A 100 24.07 6.53 18.02
N ASN A 101 24.31 5.72 16.99
CA ASN A 101 24.76 4.32 17.07
C ASN A 101 23.72 3.37 17.70
N HIS A 102 22.44 3.70 17.55
CA HIS A 102 21.31 2.87 17.94
C HIS A 102 20.36 2.63 16.77
N SER A 103 19.43 1.69 16.96
CA SER A 103 18.37 1.38 16.01
C SER A 103 17.03 1.91 16.52
N PHE A 104 16.24 2.48 15.63
CA PHE A 104 14.94 3.06 15.95
C PHE A 104 13.86 2.56 15.00
N ASP A 105 12.72 2.14 15.55
CA ASP A 105 11.53 1.81 14.79
C ASP A 105 10.56 3.00 14.81
N ILE A 106 10.08 3.40 13.64
CA ILE A 106 9.15 4.51 13.43
C ILE A 106 7.79 3.98 13.01
N PHE A 107 6.75 4.40 13.74
CA PHE A 107 5.36 4.12 13.43
C PHE A 107 4.55 5.41 13.36
N PHE A 108 3.76 5.55 12.30
CA PHE A 108 2.79 6.63 12.16
C PHE A 108 1.43 6.18 12.70
N SER A 109 0.60 7.13 13.16
CA SER A 109 -0.78 6.84 13.56
C SER A 109 -1.74 6.73 12.37
N SER A 110 -1.30 7.13 11.19
CA SER A 110 -2.00 7.02 9.90
C SER A 110 -1.16 6.16 8.93
N VAL A 111 -1.58 6.05 7.68
CA VAL A 111 -0.83 5.36 6.62
C VAL A 111 0.55 5.99 6.48
N SER A 112 1.60 5.19 6.26
CA SER A 112 2.95 5.73 6.12
C SER A 112 3.08 6.59 4.85
N PRO A 113 3.87 7.67 4.84
CA PRO A 113 4.02 8.51 3.65
C PRO A 113 4.51 7.74 2.41
N GLN A 114 4.06 8.16 1.22
CA GLN A 114 4.58 7.62 -0.04
C GLN A 114 5.96 8.22 -0.38
N LYS A 115 6.21 9.46 0.05
CA LYS A 115 7.48 10.15 -0.04
C LYS A 115 7.89 10.58 1.37
N LEU A 116 8.91 9.91 1.91
CA LEU A 116 9.41 10.16 3.26
C LEU A 116 10.88 10.59 3.19
N ARG A 117 11.23 11.68 3.86
CA ARG A 117 12.63 12.10 4.03
C ARG A 117 13.05 11.94 5.49
N LEU A 118 14.24 11.38 5.68
CA LEU A 118 14.89 11.18 6.97
C LEU A 118 16.24 11.88 6.97
N MET A 119 16.55 12.63 8.02
CA MET A 119 17.83 13.34 8.15
C MET A 119 18.19 13.58 9.61
N MET A 120 19.47 13.48 9.98
CA MET A 120 19.92 13.97 11.29
C MET A 120 20.41 15.41 11.18
N LEU A 121 20.00 16.28 12.10
CA LEU A 121 20.47 17.66 12.13
C LEU A 121 21.86 17.76 12.77
N HIS A 122 22.78 18.42 12.08
CA HIS A 122 24.13 18.73 12.56
C HIS A 122 24.91 17.52 13.08
N ALA A 123 24.68 16.34 12.49
CA ALA A 123 25.40 15.12 12.81
C ALA A 123 26.72 15.02 12.04
N ASP A 124 27.75 14.51 12.73
CA ASP A 124 29.07 14.24 12.16
C ASP A 124 28.97 13.11 11.12
N PRO A 125 29.73 13.14 10.01
CA PRO A 125 29.73 12.06 9.01
C PRO A 125 29.99 10.65 9.57
N ALA A 126 30.67 10.52 10.71
CA ALA A 126 30.89 9.24 11.37
C ALA A 126 29.65 8.71 12.10
N GLU A 127 28.75 9.60 12.55
CA GLU A 127 27.55 9.26 13.32
C GLU A 127 26.48 8.64 12.44
N SER A 128 25.83 7.59 12.95
CA SER A 128 24.82 6.85 12.20
C SER A 128 23.72 6.33 13.10
N ILE A 129 22.56 6.06 12.52
CA ILE A 129 21.48 5.31 13.14
C ILE A 129 20.85 4.37 12.10
N LEU A 130 20.30 3.26 12.56
CA LEU A 130 19.44 2.41 11.74
C LEU A 130 17.99 2.79 12.00
N VAL A 131 17.25 3.20 10.97
CA VAL A 131 15.83 3.55 11.09
C VAL A 131 14.99 2.49 10.39
N SER A 132 14.05 1.90 11.10
CA SER A 132 13.07 0.96 10.55
C SER A 132 11.70 1.64 10.47
N VAL A 133 11.18 1.85 9.27
CA VAL A 133 9.85 2.47 9.07
C VAL A 133 8.82 1.41 8.72
N PHE A 134 7.71 1.38 9.44
CA PHE A 134 6.60 0.46 9.16
C PHE A 134 5.83 0.90 7.91
N TYR A 135 5.46 -0.05 7.04
CA TYR A 135 4.57 0.17 5.89
C TYR A 135 3.44 -0.86 5.90
N SER A 136 2.19 -0.41 6.06
CA SER A 136 1.01 -1.31 6.15
C SER A 136 0.73 -2.09 4.86
N ASN A 137 0.84 -1.42 3.71
CA ASN A 137 0.69 -1.97 2.37
C ASN A 137 1.96 -1.68 1.55
N PRO A 138 3.01 -2.50 1.67
CA PRO A 138 4.27 -2.22 1.02
C PRO A 138 4.18 -2.47 -0.49
N GLN A 139 4.27 -1.39 -1.25
CA GLN A 139 4.61 -1.45 -2.68
C GLN A 139 6.14 -1.59 -2.82
N ARG A 140 6.71 -1.32 -3.99
CA ARG A 140 8.17 -1.19 -4.09
C ARG A 140 8.61 0.09 -3.38
N LEU A 141 9.57 -0.03 -2.46
CA LEU A 141 10.15 1.11 -1.74
C LEU A 141 11.55 1.37 -2.29
N ASP A 142 11.72 2.50 -2.96
CA ASP A 142 12.97 2.93 -3.57
C ASP A 142 13.64 3.95 -2.65
N VAL A 143 14.92 3.75 -2.32
CA VAL A 143 15.69 4.61 -1.41
C VAL A 143 16.69 5.43 -2.21
N TYR A 144 16.76 6.73 -1.95
CA TYR A 144 17.62 7.67 -2.67
C TYR A 144 18.49 8.47 -1.72
N THR A 145 19.74 8.68 -2.13
CA THR A 145 20.70 9.59 -1.51
C THR A 145 21.30 10.47 -2.60
N ASP A 146 21.32 11.78 -2.40
CA ASP A 146 21.75 12.74 -3.44
C ASP A 146 21.09 12.50 -4.81
N ASN A 147 19.79 12.14 -4.79
CA ASN A 147 18.99 11.77 -5.96
C ASN A 147 19.45 10.50 -6.71
N VAL A 148 20.36 9.69 -6.15
CA VAL A 148 20.80 8.43 -6.73
C VAL A 148 20.18 7.26 -5.97
N LEU A 149 19.67 6.26 -6.72
CA LEU A 149 19.08 5.06 -6.15
C LEU A 149 20.13 4.25 -5.37
N VAL A 150 19.81 3.93 -4.12
CA VAL A 150 20.55 2.99 -3.29
C VAL A 150 19.75 1.69 -3.25
N ALA A 151 20.20 0.69 -4.01
CA ALA A 151 19.51 -0.58 -4.05
C ALA A 151 19.57 -1.34 -2.70
N PRO A 152 18.56 -2.16 -2.40
CA PRO A 152 18.56 -2.99 -1.20
C PRO A 152 19.77 -3.93 -1.15
N THR A 153 20.21 -4.27 0.05
CA THR A 153 21.36 -5.18 0.29
C THR A 153 21.15 -6.59 -0.26
N ASN A 154 19.91 -7.00 -0.54
CA ASN A 154 19.55 -8.27 -1.14
C ASN A 154 19.18 -8.16 -2.63
N ALA A 155 19.49 -7.05 -3.29
CA ALA A 155 19.23 -6.84 -4.70
C ALA A 155 20.16 -7.69 -5.59
N GLU A 156 19.58 -8.31 -6.60
CA GLU A 156 20.27 -9.01 -7.67
C GLU A 156 19.93 -8.35 -9.00
N TRP A 157 20.90 -7.62 -9.54
CA TRP A 157 20.73 -6.83 -10.75
C TRP A 157 20.65 -7.68 -12.00
N ASN A 158 19.85 -7.23 -12.97
CA ASN A 158 19.92 -7.73 -14.33
C ASN A 158 21.24 -7.31 -15.01
N ALA A 159 21.58 -7.91 -16.15
CA ALA A 159 22.82 -7.62 -16.87
C ALA A 159 22.95 -6.15 -17.33
N ALA A 160 21.82 -5.44 -17.47
CA ALA A 160 21.78 -4.04 -17.90
C ALA A 160 21.85 -3.03 -16.75
N ASN A 161 21.83 -3.48 -15.48
CA ASN A 161 21.69 -2.64 -14.28
C ASN A 161 20.48 -1.68 -14.33
N THR A 162 19.37 -2.12 -14.92
CA THR A 162 18.13 -1.35 -15.02
C THR A 162 17.04 -1.84 -14.09
N ASP A 163 17.09 -3.11 -13.68
CA ASP A 163 16.13 -3.76 -12.77
C ASP A 163 16.85 -4.71 -11.80
N TYR A 164 16.21 -5.01 -10.67
CA TYR A 164 16.71 -5.99 -9.71
C TYR A 164 15.62 -6.89 -9.14
N THR A 165 16.00 -8.12 -8.80
CA THR A 165 15.23 -9.00 -7.93
C THR A 165 15.69 -8.94 -6.49
N LEU A 166 14.78 -9.23 -5.57
CA LEU A 166 15.11 -9.34 -4.16
C LEU A 166 15.32 -10.81 -3.80
N ARG A 167 16.52 -11.13 -3.28
CA ARG A 167 16.81 -12.45 -2.76
C ARG A 167 16.14 -12.65 -1.41
N LYS A 168 15.50 -13.82 -1.23
CA LYS A 168 14.91 -14.18 0.06
C LYS A 168 16.02 -14.43 1.10
N PRO A 169 15.89 -13.90 2.34
CA PRO A 169 16.82 -14.21 3.42
C PRO A 169 16.82 -15.71 3.74
N SER A 170 18.01 -16.29 3.95
CA SER A 170 18.18 -17.67 4.43
C SER A 170 18.08 -17.77 5.95
N TYR A 171 18.37 -16.67 6.66
CA TYR A 171 18.23 -16.55 8.10
C TYR A 171 17.87 -15.11 8.49
N SER A 172 17.30 -14.93 9.68
CA SER A 172 16.89 -13.62 10.19
C SER A 172 18.10 -12.69 10.35
N GLY A 173 18.01 -11.48 9.81
CA GLY A 173 19.07 -10.48 9.91
C GLY A 173 20.12 -10.49 8.80
N GLN A 174 20.13 -11.47 7.89
CA GLN A 174 21.18 -11.65 6.86
C GLN A 174 21.51 -10.39 6.06
N TYR A 175 20.48 -9.62 5.71
CA TYR A 175 20.59 -8.46 4.83
C TYR A 175 20.34 -7.14 5.58
N VAL A 176 20.22 -7.18 6.92
CA VAL A 176 19.96 -5.97 7.70
C VAL A 176 21.21 -5.07 7.69
N PRO A 177 21.08 -3.78 7.33
CA PRO A 177 22.20 -2.85 7.32
C PRO A 177 22.84 -2.73 8.70
N GLN A 178 24.16 -2.56 8.71
CA GLN A 178 24.97 -2.31 9.90
C GLN A 178 25.22 -0.81 10.07
N LEU A 179 25.44 -0.37 11.31
CA LEU A 179 25.77 1.04 11.62
C LEU A 179 27.06 1.52 10.92
N SER A 180 27.93 0.60 10.51
CA SER A 180 29.14 0.90 9.74
C SER A 180 28.90 1.14 8.25
N ASP A 181 27.72 0.83 7.71
CA ASP A 181 27.48 0.84 6.27
C ASP A 181 27.36 2.25 5.68
N ALA A 182 27.25 2.35 4.36
CA ALA A 182 27.05 3.63 3.68
C ALA A 182 25.64 4.19 3.93
N LEU A 183 25.50 5.51 3.87
CA LEU A 183 24.21 6.21 3.91
C LEU A 183 23.23 5.60 2.90
N GLY A 184 21.97 5.40 3.32
CA GLY A 184 20.91 4.88 2.46
C GLY A 184 20.95 3.36 2.23
N THR A 185 21.98 2.64 2.71
CA THR A 185 21.98 1.17 2.71
C THR A 185 20.70 0.68 3.38
N ASN A 186 19.94 -0.17 2.69
CA ASN A 186 18.59 -0.51 3.10
C ASN A 186 18.22 -1.97 2.87
N PHE A 187 17.19 -2.41 3.58
CA PHE A 187 16.58 -3.73 3.46
C PHE A 187 15.11 -3.66 3.86
N PHE A 188 14.23 -4.19 3.00
CA PHE A 188 12.83 -4.33 3.32
C PHE A 188 12.54 -5.71 3.93
N ASP A 189 12.15 -5.71 5.20
CA ASP A 189 11.74 -6.89 5.94
C ASP A 189 10.27 -7.17 5.66
N GLN A 190 9.99 -8.11 4.75
CA GLN A 190 8.63 -8.44 4.30
C GLN A 190 7.76 -9.02 5.42
N ASP A 191 8.35 -9.79 6.35
CA ASP A 191 7.61 -10.47 7.41
C ASP A 191 7.05 -9.46 8.44
N TYR A 192 7.85 -8.44 8.76
CA TYR A 192 7.46 -7.37 9.69
C TYR A 192 6.90 -6.12 9.00
N LYS A 193 6.96 -6.08 7.67
CA LYS A 193 6.66 -4.93 6.82
C LYS A 193 7.44 -3.66 7.23
N MET A 194 8.73 -3.81 7.52
CA MET A 194 9.61 -2.74 7.99
C MET A 194 10.71 -2.46 6.97
N LEU A 195 10.78 -1.23 6.47
CA LEU A 195 11.92 -0.77 5.68
C LEU A 195 13.02 -0.28 6.62
N LYS A 196 14.15 -1.00 6.67
CA LYS A 196 15.32 -0.66 7.47
C LYS A 196 16.28 0.12 6.60
N VAL A 197 16.64 1.34 6.99
CA VAL A 197 17.51 2.24 6.22
C VAL A 197 18.55 2.86 7.14
N LEU A 198 19.80 2.90 6.69
CA LEU A 198 20.87 3.59 7.41
C LEU A 198 20.81 5.10 7.14
N VAL A 199 20.72 5.89 8.21
CA VAL A 199 20.87 7.35 8.17
C VAL A 199 22.24 7.70 8.77
N ARG A 200 23.05 8.48 8.06
CA ARG A 200 24.44 8.77 8.42
C ARG A 200 24.80 10.23 8.18
N GLY A 201 25.42 10.86 9.17
CA GLY A 201 25.74 12.28 9.15
C GLY A 201 24.50 13.16 8.89
N SER A 202 24.74 14.35 8.35
CA SER A 202 23.69 15.33 8.09
C SER A 202 23.04 15.23 6.71
N GLN A 203 23.35 14.19 5.93
CA GLN A 203 22.79 14.05 4.59
C GLN A 203 21.41 13.37 4.63
N PRO A 204 20.42 13.85 3.87
CA PRO A 204 19.08 13.28 3.87
C PRO A 204 19.02 11.98 3.07
N VAL A 205 18.12 11.09 3.50
CA VAL A 205 17.70 9.91 2.75
C VAL A 205 16.24 10.08 2.37
N GLU A 206 15.90 9.87 1.10
CA GLU A 206 14.52 9.88 0.62
C GLU A 206 14.05 8.46 0.33
N ILE A 207 12.88 8.10 0.84
CA ILE A 207 12.19 6.85 0.55
C ILE A 207 10.98 7.20 -0.31
N ARG A 208 10.84 6.54 -1.45
CA ARG A 208 9.73 6.72 -2.38
C ARG A 208 9.02 5.40 -2.65
N THR A 209 7.72 5.41 -2.45
CA THR A 209 6.82 4.32 -2.80
C THR A 209 6.53 4.37 -4.29
N SER A 210 6.92 3.32 -4.99
CA SER A 210 6.67 3.09 -6.41
C SER A 210 5.54 2.06 -6.55
N PRO A 211 4.42 2.40 -7.21
CA PRO A 211 3.25 1.53 -7.29
C PRO A 211 3.53 0.27 -8.10
N LEU A 212 2.82 -0.81 -7.74
CA LEU A 212 2.74 -2.03 -8.52
C LEU A 212 1.30 -2.49 -8.65
N LEU A 213 1.00 -3.19 -9.75
CA LEU A 213 -0.28 -3.84 -10.02
C LEU A 213 -0.04 -5.35 -9.98
N VAL A 214 -0.78 -6.07 -9.13
CA VAL A 214 -0.68 -7.55 -9.09
C VAL A 214 -1.90 -8.15 -9.76
N ILE A 215 -1.65 -9.13 -10.61
CA ILE A 215 -2.68 -9.88 -11.33
C ILE A 215 -2.47 -11.36 -11.05
N ALA A 216 -3.53 -12.07 -10.69
CA ALA A 216 -3.52 -13.51 -10.50
C ALA A 216 -4.43 -14.17 -11.53
N PHE A 217 -3.88 -14.97 -12.44
CA PHE A 217 -4.65 -15.72 -13.42
C PHE A 217 -4.89 -17.15 -12.93
N GLU A 218 -6.12 -17.64 -13.08
CA GLU A 218 -6.40 -19.07 -13.06
C GLU A 218 -6.48 -19.57 -14.49
N LEU A 219 -5.53 -20.42 -14.86
CA LEU A 219 -5.40 -21.02 -16.19
C LEU A 219 -5.73 -22.52 -16.14
N PRO A 220 -6.22 -23.11 -17.25
CA PRO A 220 -6.40 -24.54 -17.39
C PRO A 220 -5.12 -25.32 -17.13
N ALA A 221 -5.28 -26.60 -16.80
CA ALA A 221 -4.18 -27.54 -16.67
C ALA A 221 -3.26 -27.49 -17.90
N MET A 222 -2.01 -27.12 -17.68
CA MET A 222 -0.93 -27.29 -18.62
C MET A 222 0.36 -27.55 -17.83
N THR A 223 1.30 -28.25 -18.44
CA THR A 223 2.63 -28.43 -17.82
C THR A 223 3.36 -27.08 -17.77
N GLU A 224 4.33 -26.91 -16.86
CA GLU A 224 5.20 -25.71 -16.88
C GLU A 224 5.90 -25.55 -18.23
N ASP A 225 6.25 -26.65 -18.88
CA ASP A 225 6.85 -26.67 -20.22
C ASP A 225 5.86 -26.25 -21.33
N GLU A 226 4.56 -26.48 -21.13
CA GLU A 226 3.48 -26.00 -22.00
C GLU A 226 3.06 -24.56 -21.68
N PHE A 227 3.31 -24.09 -20.45
CA PHE A 227 3.11 -22.70 -20.03
C PHE A 227 4.29 -21.83 -20.50
N PHE A 228 4.18 -21.32 -21.73
CA PHE A 228 5.14 -20.37 -22.26
C PHE A 228 4.96 -18.99 -21.61
N GLY A 229 5.55 -18.79 -20.43
CA GLY A 229 5.49 -17.54 -19.67
C GLY A 229 5.91 -16.30 -20.47
N ASP A 230 6.89 -16.45 -21.38
CA ASP A 230 7.32 -15.36 -22.26
C ASP A 230 6.19 -14.91 -23.20
N ASN A 231 5.39 -15.83 -23.73
CA ASN A 231 4.24 -15.48 -24.56
C ASN A 231 3.16 -14.76 -23.76
N LEU A 232 2.92 -15.17 -22.50
CA LEU A 232 1.99 -14.45 -21.61
C LEU A 232 2.45 -13.02 -21.40
N VAL A 233 3.73 -12.81 -21.09
CA VAL A 233 4.32 -11.48 -20.90
C VAL A 233 4.19 -10.63 -22.16
N GLN A 234 4.56 -11.17 -23.33
CA GLN A 234 4.50 -10.45 -24.60
C GLN A 234 3.06 -10.09 -24.99
N ASN A 235 2.11 -11.03 -24.86
CA ASN A 235 0.72 -10.79 -25.22
C ASN A 235 0.05 -9.80 -24.26
N LEU A 236 0.35 -9.90 -22.95
CA LEU A 236 -0.14 -8.95 -21.95
C LEU A 236 0.44 -7.56 -22.18
N ALA A 237 1.73 -7.46 -22.51
CA ALA A 237 2.40 -6.21 -22.87
C ALA A 237 1.75 -5.57 -24.10
N ALA A 238 1.49 -6.36 -25.15
CA ALA A 238 0.82 -5.89 -26.37
C ALA A 238 -0.62 -5.44 -26.10
N PHE A 239 -1.38 -6.19 -25.28
CA PHE A 239 -2.75 -5.85 -24.89
C PHE A 239 -2.82 -4.54 -24.11
N LEU A 240 -1.95 -4.39 -23.11
CA LEU A 240 -1.89 -3.21 -22.23
C LEU A 240 -1.14 -2.04 -22.85
N LYS A 241 -0.49 -2.25 -23.99
CA LYS A 241 0.37 -1.26 -24.67
C LYS A 241 1.48 -0.73 -23.77
N ILE A 242 2.09 -1.63 -23.01
CA ILE A 242 3.23 -1.33 -22.13
C ILE A 242 4.47 -2.12 -22.56
N PRO A 243 5.68 -1.64 -22.22
CA PRO A 243 6.91 -2.40 -22.39
C PRO A 243 6.89 -3.77 -21.66
N PRO A 244 7.38 -4.86 -22.27
CA PRO A 244 7.42 -6.18 -21.63
C PRO A 244 8.24 -6.26 -20.34
N ASP A 245 9.26 -5.42 -20.20
CA ASP A 245 10.12 -5.31 -19.02
C ASP A 245 9.39 -4.72 -17.79
N MET A 246 8.21 -4.14 -17.98
CA MET A 246 7.33 -3.76 -16.86
C MET A 246 6.58 -4.95 -16.25
N ILE A 247 6.50 -6.09 -16.94
CA ILE A 247 5.69 -7.24 -16.56
C ILE A 247 6.61 -8.36 -16.06
N ARG A 248 6.29 -8.91 -14.88
CA ARG A 248 7.07 -10.00 -14.28
C ARG A 248 6.16 -11.08 -13.72
N ILE A 249 6.42 -12.32 -14.10
CA ILE A 249 5.80 -13.49 -13.45
C ILE A 249 6.51 -13.70 -12.12
N THR A 250 5.77 -13.66 -11.01
CA THR A 250 6.33 -13.77 -9.65
C THR A 250 6.10 -15.13 -9.02
N LYS A 251 4.96 -15.76 -9.29
CA LYS A 251 4.67 -17.13 -8.81
C LYS A 251 3.91 -17.92 -9.86
N ILE A 252 4.26 -19.19 -9.96
CA ILE A 252 3.52 -20.21 -10.70
C ILE A 252 3.21 -21.31 -9.68
N ILE A 253 1.94 -21.52 -9.39
CA ILE A 253 1.49 -22.49 -8.38
C ILE A 253 0.64 -23.56 -9.07
N PRO A 254 1.15 -24.81 -9.18
CA PRO A 254 0.31 -25.94 -9.56
C PRO A 254 -0.57 -26.35 -8.36
N GLU A 255 -1.87 -26.51 -8.58
CA GLU A 255 -2.86 -26.83 -7.53
C GLU A 255 -2.56 -28.13 -6.75
N ASN A 256 -1.67 -28.99 -7.25
CA ASN A 256 -1.35 -30.30 -6.66
C ASN A 256 -0.21 -30.32 -5.62
N ALA A 257 0.43 -29.20 -5.28
CA ALA A 257 1.62 -29.22 -4.41
C ALA A 257 1.34 -29.63 -2.94
N GLY A 258 0.08 -29.69 -2.49
CA GLY A 258 -0.28 -29.98 -1.09
C GLY A 258 -1.27 -31.14 -0.84
N ALA A 259 -1.94 -31.69 -1.86
CA ALA A 259 -3.07 -32.61 -1.65
C ALA A 259 -2.85 -33.98 -2.31
N ARG A 260 -2.24 -34.92 -1.59
CA ARG A 260 -2.31 -36.34 -1.93
C ARG A 260 -3.77 -36.82 -1.80
N ARG A 261 -4.46 -36.94 -2.93
CA ARG A 261 -5.83 -37.46 -3.17
C ARG A 261 -6.93 -36.40 -3.28
N ARG A 262 -7.15 -35.92 -4.52
CA ARG A 262 -8.38 -36.19 -5.30
C ARG A 262 -8.23 -35.61 -6.71
N LYS A 263 -8.52 -36.42 -7.73
CA LYS A 263 -8.69 -35.98 -9.12
C LYS A 263 -9.91 -35.05 -9.20
N ARG A 264 -9.70 -33.75 -9.07
CA ARG A 264 -10.55 -32.70 -9.67
C ARG A 264 -9.65 -31.83 -10.55
N SER A 265 -10.27 -31.18 -11.53
CA SER A 265 -9.64 -30.39 -12.59
C SER A 265 -8.44 -29.59 -12.08
N THR A 266 -7.26 -29.88 -12.61
CA THR A 266 -6.01 -29.20 -12.27
C THR A 266 -6.01 -27.79 -12.86
N SER A 267 -6.11 -26.76 -12.03
CA SER A 267 -5.89 -25.36 -12.44
C SER A 267 -4.45 -24.94 -12.13
N LEU A 268 -3.91 -24.02 -12.94
CA LEU A 268 -2.61 -23.39 -12.73
C LEU A 268 -2.85 -21.94 -12.28
N LYS A 269 -2.32 -21.56 -11.12
CA LYS A 269 -2.38 -20.17 -10.65
C LYS A 269 -1.09 -19.45 -11.00
N VAL A 270 -1.19 -18.34 -11.73
CA VAL A 270 -0.04 -17.54 -12.16
C VAL A 270 -0.20 -16.12 -11.61
N GLU A 271 0.75 -15.68 -10.79
CA GLU A 271 0.82 -14.30 -10.30
C GLU A 271 1.81 -13.50 -11.16
N VAL A 272 1.35 -12.32 -11.58
CA VAL A 272 2.08 -11.36 -12.41
C VAL A 272 2.09 -10.02 -11.71
N GLU A 273 3.25 -9.40 -11.62
CA GLU A 273 3.43 -8.01 -11.20
C GLU A 273 3.67 -7.13 -12.42
N ILE A 274 2.95 -6.00 -12.50
CA ILE A 274 3.22 -4.92 -13.45
C ILE A 274 3.72 -3.71 -12.67
N LYS A 275 4.94 -3.29 -12.95
CA LYS A 275 5.59 -2.13 -12.31
C LYS A 275 6.58 -1.48 -13.24
N LYS A 276 6.76 -0.16 -13.09
CA LYS A 276 7.82 0.56 -13.81
C LYS A 276 9.18 0.22 -13.21
N LEU A 277 10.24 0.25 -14.00
CA LEU A 277 11.61 0.00 -13.52
C LEU A 277 12.05 1.03 -12.46
N PRO A 278 13.00 0.68 -11.57
CA PRO A 278 13.60 1.64 -10.63
C PRO A 278 14.28 2.80 -11.37
N VAL A 279 14.01 4.03 -10.93
CA VAL A 279 14.69 5.21 -11.48
C VAL A 279 16.09 5.28 -10.85
N GLN A 280 17.14 5.21 -11.67
CA GLN A 280 18.52 5.22 -11.16
C GLN A 280 18.95 6.59 -10.61
N GLN A 281 18.52 7.66 -11.28
CA GLN A 281 18.84 9.03 -10.91
C GLN A 281 17.58 9.90 -11.04
N MET A 282 17.19 10.55 -9.96
CA MET A 282 16.03 11.41 -9.93
C MET A 282 16.30 12.76 -10.57
N SER A 283 15.25 13.30 -11.17
CA SER A 283 15.17 14.65 -11.70
C SER A 283 13.96 15.38 -11.10
N ASN A 284 13.85 16.69 -11.31
CA ASN A 284 12.72 17.47 -10.81
C ASN A 284 11.35 17.04 -11.38
N SER A 285 11.32 16.27 -12.48
CA SER A 285 10.09 15.78 -13.13
C SER A 285 9.72 14.34 -12.77
N THR A 286 10.53 13.64 -11.97
CA THR A 286 10.19 12.29 -11.51
C THR A 286 9.21 12.36 -10.35
N ASP A 287 7.93 12.54 -10.70
CA ASP A 287 6.82 12.31 -9.80
C ASP A 287 6.16 10.96 -10.11
N ASN A 288 5.86 10.18 -9.08
CA ASN A 288 5.25 8.86 -9.21
C ASN A 288 3.74 8.95 -9.48
N GLU A 289 3.13 10.13 -9.36
CA GLU A 289 1.69 10.37 -9.59
C GLU A 289 1.23 9.86 -10.98
N GLU A 290 2.00 10.13 -12.04
CA GLU A 290 1.69 9.61 -13.38
C GLU A 290 1.69 8.08 -13.42
N ASP A 291 2.62 7.45 -12.69
CA ASP A 291 2.73 6.00 -12.64
C ASP A 291 1.54 5.36 -11.90
N PHE A 292 1.02 6.01 -10.84
CA PHE A 292 -0.21 5.60 -10.17
C PHE A 292 -1.41 5.67 -11.12
N THR A 293 -1.56 6.76 -11.87
CA THR A 293 -2.68 6.92 -12.82
C THR A 293 -2.59 5.91 -13.96
N LEU A 294 -1.39 5.64 -14.48
CA LEU A 294 -1.16 4.64 -15.51
C LEU A 294 -1.57 3.26 -15.01
N LEU A 295 -1.00 2.79 -13.89
CA LEU A 295 -1.28 1.45 -13.37
C LEU A 295 -2.74 1.26 -12.96
N LYS A 296 -3.39 2.31 -12.44
CA LYS A 296 -4.84 2.31 -12.19
C LYS A 296 -5.63 2.12 -13.49
N SER A 297 -5.32 2.87 -14.54
CA SER A 297 -5.98 2.73 -15.84
C SER A 297 -5.75 1.34 -16.48
N LEU A 298 -4.58 0.73 -16.26
CA LEU A 298 -4.32 -0.65 -16.70
C LEU A 298 -5.16 -1.66 -15.93
N ALA A 299 -5.30 -1.51 -14.62
CA ALA A 299 -6.17 -2.33 -13.80
C ALA A 299 -7.63 -2.23 -14.30
N ASP A 300 -8.08 -1.02 -14.63
CA ASP A 300 -9.42 -0.79 -15.18
C ASP A 300 -9.58 -1.46 -16.56
N ASN A 301 -8.63 -1.27 -17.48
CA ASN A 301 -8.69 -1.90 -18.80
C ASN A 301 -8.70 -3.44 -18.72
N LEU A 302 -7.93 -4.02 -17.80
CA LEU A 302 -7.93 -5.47 -17.55
C LEU A 302 -9.25 -5.97 -17.00
N GLY A 303 -9.82 -5.26 -16.02
CA GLY A 303 -11.13 -5.60 -15.48
C GLY A 303 -12.21 -5.59 -16.57
N GLN A 304 -12.23 -4.58 -17.45
CA GLN A 304 -13.17 -4.52 -18.58
C GLN A 304 -12.97 -5.68 -19.56
N ALA A 305 -11.72 -6.01 -19.88
CA ALA A 305 -11.39 -7.06 -20.83
C ALA A 305 -11.77 -8.45 -20.35
N ALA A 306 -11.60 -8.71 -19.04
CA ALA A 306 -12.00 -9.97 -18.44
C ALA A 306 -13.53 -10.14 -18.40
N VAL A 307 -14.29 -9.09 -18.06
CA VAL A 307 -15.77 -9.15 -18.05
C VAL A 307 -16.33 -9.29 -19.47
N SER A 308 -15.73 -8.63 -20.46
CA SER A 308 -16.18 -8.71 -21.86
C SER A 308 -15.79 -10.02 -22.57
N GLY A 309 -15.00 -10.90 -21.94
CA GLY A 309 -14.52 -12.15 -22.54
C GLY A 309 -13.44 -11.98 -23.62
N ASN A 310 -13.01 -10.75 -23.92
CA ASN A 310 -11.98 -10.44 -24.91
C ASN A 310 -10.56 -10.71 -24.40
N LEU A 311 -10.38 -10.81 -23.08
CA LEU A 311 -9.06 -11.03 -22.48
C LEU A 311 -8.44 -12.35 -22.93
N SER A 312 -9.18 -13.46 -22.89
CA SER A 312 -8.67 -14.78 -23.25
C SER A 312 -8.15 -14.83 -24.70
N GLN A 313 -8.82 -14.11 -25.61
CA GLN A 313 -8.39 -14.00 -27.01
C GLN A 313 -7.12 -13.15 -27.15
N SER A 314 -7.01 -12.09 -26.35
CA SER A 314 -5.90 -11.14 -26.42
C SER A 314 -4.61 -11.68 -25.80
N ILE A 315 -4.73 -12.42 -24.69
CA ILE A 315 -3.55 -13.00 -24.01
C ILE A 315 -3.16 -14.38 -24.56
N GLY A 316 -4.03 -15.01 -25.36
CA GLY A 316 -3.78 -16.33 -25.97
C GLY A 316 -3.98 -17.51 -25.02
N PHE A 317 -4.57 -17.30 -23.84
CA PHE A 317 -4.87 -18.32 -22.85
C PHE A 317 -6.35 -18.24 -22.45
N ASN A 318 -6.98 -19.40 -22.22
CA ASN A 318 -8.33 -19.41 -21.68
C ASN A 318 -8.26 -19.06 -20.19
N VAL A 319 -8.72 -17.89 -19.78
CA VAL A 319 -8.72 -17.46 -18.36
C VAL A 319 -10.03 -17.91 -17.72
N SER A 320 -9.96 -18.76 -16.69
CA SER A 320 -11.17 -19.17 -15.94
C SER A 320 -11.59 -18.12 -14.92
N SER A 321 -10.62 -17.50 -14.25
CA SER A 321 -10.83 -16.37 -13.36
C SER A 321 -9.58 -15.50 -13.29
N MET A 322 -9.74 -14.25 -12.90
CA MET A 322 -8.63 -13.32 -12.72
C MET A 322 -8.82 -12.53 -11.43
N GLY A 323 -7.81 -12.53 -10.56
CA GLY A 323 -7.70 -11.61 -9.43
C GLY A 323 -6.88 -10.38 -9.82
N ILE A 324 -7.32 -9.20 -9.41
CA ILE A 324 -6.55 -7.96 -9.53
C ILE A 324 -6.37 -7.35 -8.13
N ILE A 325 -5.15 -6.94 -7.82
CA ILE A 325 -4.83 -6.05 -6.71
C ILE A 325 -4.32 -4.74 -7.32
N PRO A 326 -5.14 -3.68 -7.35
CA PRO A 326 -4.73 -2.40 -7.91
C PRO A 326 -3.65 -1.74 -7.04
N PRO A 327 -2.86 -0.81 -7.60
CA PRO A 327 -1.98 0.02 -6.79
C PRO A 327 -2.82 0.85 -5.79
N PRO A 328 -2.26 1.20 -4.61
CA PRO A 328 -2.92 2.12 -3.73
C PRO A 328 -3.12 3.49 -4.43
N PRO A 329 -4.12 4.28 -4.02
CA PRO A 329 -4.26 5.66 -4.50
C PRO A 329 -3.00 6.46 -4.20
N SER A 330 -2.73 7.46 -5.03
CA SER A 330 -1.57 8.34 -4.83
C SER A 330 -1.79 9.28 -3.65
N SER A 331 -0.72 9.87 -3.14
CA SER A 331 -0.79 10.76 -1.98
C SER A 331 -1.62 12.04 -2.19
N SER A 332 -1.93 12.38 -3.45
CA SER A 332 -2.79 13.51 -3.81
C SER A 332 -4.29 13.18 -3.73
N ASP A 333 -4.66 11.90 -3.73
CA ASP A 333 -6.04 11.41 -3.64
C ASP A 333 -6.47 11.30 -2.17
N GLU A 334 -7.64 11.83 -1.83
CA GLU A 334 -8.15 11.83 -0.46
C GLU A 334 -8.33 10.42 0.12
N SER A 335 -8.60 9.42 -0.73
CA SER A 335 -8.77 8.02 -0.33
C SER A 335 -7.48 7.40 0.22
N TRP A 336 -6.29 7.99 -0.05
CA TRP A 336 -5.02 7.54 0.52
C TRP A 336 -5.03 7.52 2.06
N LYS A 337 -5.78 8.44 2.67
CA LYS A 337 -5.94 8.54 4.13
C LYS A 337 -6.57 7.29 4.76
N GLU A 338 -7.34 6.54 3.97
CA GLU A 338 -8.18 5.44 4.43
C GLU A 338 -7.58 4.06 4.12
N VAL A 339 -6.43 4.00 3.43
CA VAL A 339 -5.76 2.75 3.03
C VAL A 339 -5.06 2.11 4.24
N ILE A 340 -5.85 1.54 5.16
CA ILE A 340 -5.35 0.82 6.31
C ILE A 340 -5.35 -0.67 5.99
N CYS A 341 -4.16 -1.26 5.83
CA CYS A 341 -3.98 -2.71 5.86
C CYS A 341 -3.43 -3.12 7.24
N PRO A 342 -4.20 -3.86 8.06
CA PRO A 342 -3.71 -4.42 9.31
C PRO A 342 -2.48 -5.33 9.11
N LEU A 343 -1.68 -5.48 10.16
CA LEU A 343 -0.63 -6.51 10.23
C LEU A 343 -1.30 -7.90 10.15
N GLY A 344 -0.98 -8.65 9.09
CA GLY A 344 -1.47 -10.02 8.89
C GLY A 344 -2.62 -10.18 7.88
N GLU A 345 -3.20 -9.09 7.37
CA GLU A 345 -4.17 -9.16 6.27
C GLU A 345 -3.47 -8.95 4.92
N GLU A 346 -3.71 -9.87 3.99
CA GLU A 346 -3.31 -9.74 2.59
C GLU A 346 -4.22 -8.73 1.87
N PRO A 347 -3.72 -8.00 0.87
CA PRO A 347 -4.55 -7.08 0.09
C PRO A 347 -5.76 -7.82 -0.50
N THR A 348 -6.93 -7.19 -0.43
CA THR A 348 -8.17 -7.76 -0.96
C THR A 348 -8.06 -7.99 -2.46
N VAL A 349 -8.06 -9.25 -2.87
CA VAL A 349 -8.06 -9.63 -4.29
C VAL A 349 -9.44 -9.31 -4.86
N SER A 350 -9.48 -8.44 -5.87
CA SER A 350 -10.70 -8.19 -6.64
C SER A 350 -10.82 -9.28 -7.70
N TYR A 351 -11.75 -10.22 -7.53
CA TYR A 351 -12.00 -11.23 -8.55
C TYR A 351 -12.81 -10.62 -9.68
N VAL A 352 -12.29 -10.75 -10.89
CA VAL A 352 -12.96 -10.41 -12.13
C VAL A 352 -13.51 -11.70 -12.70
N SER A 353 -14.82 -11.85 -12.54
CA SER A 353 -15.63 -12.92 -13.11
C SER A 353 -16.78 -12.28 -13.88
N SER A 354 -17.46 -13.03 -14.75
CA SER A 354 -18.71 -12.56 -15.32
C SER A 354 -19.74 -12.39 -14.20
N VAL A 355 -20.42 -11.24 -14.16
CA VAL A 355 -21.53 -11.04 -13.22
C VAL A 355 -22.62 -12.07 -13.52
N ASN A 356 -22.86 -12.98 -12.58
CA ASN A 356 -23.91 -13.98 -12.71
C ASN A 356 -25.22 -13.49 -12.09
N ASN A 357 -25.13 -12.88 -10.90
CA ASN A 357 -26.29 -12.37 -10.17
C ASN A 357 -26.04 -10.98 -9.57
N LEU A 358 -27.14 -10.22 -9.40
CA LEU A 358 -27.18 -9.02 -8.57
C LEU A 358 -27.97 -9.34 -7.30
N LEU A 359 -27.32 -9.24 -6.15
CA LEU A 359 -27.93 -9.47 -4.84
C LEU A 359 -28.34 -8.14 -4.22
N LEU A 360 -29.59 -8.03 -3.78
CA LEU A 360 -30.05 -6.92 -2.97
C LEU A 360 -29.62 -7.15 -1.53
N MET A 361 -28.59 -6.43 -1.09
CA MET A 361 -27.99 -6.59 0.24
C MET A 361 -28.73 -5.77 1.28
N VAL A 362 -29.24 -4.60 0.88
CA VAL A 362 -30.03 -3.71 1.71
C VAL A 362 -31.30 -3.39 0.95
N GLU A 363 -32.45 -3.76 1.52
CA GLU A 363 -33.76 -3.47 0.92
C GLU A 363 -34.14 -2.00 1.11
N PRO A 364 -34.85 -1.39 0.15
CA PRO A 364 -35.37 -0.04 0.31
C PRO A 364 -36.51 0.00 1.33
N ILE A 365 -36.51 0.99 2.23
CA ILE A 365 -37.62 1.23 3.16
C ILE A 365 -38.22 2.60 2.86
N ALA A 366 -39.54 2.64 2.60
CA ALA A 366 -40.26 3.87 2.36
C ALA A 366 -40.25 4.78 3.60
N GLY A 367 -40.02 6.08 3.41
CA GLY A 367 -40.19 7.09 4.45
C GLY A 367 -41.66 7.39 4.72
N GLU A 368 -41.97 7.89 5.92
CA GLU A 368 -43.34 8.31 6.30
C GLU A 368 -43.79 9.61 5.60
N PHE A 369 -42.85 10.40 5.08
CA PHE A 369 -43.09 11.68 4.43
C PHE A 369 -42.51 11.68 3.01
N VAL A 370 -43.01 12.59 2.17
CA VAL A 370 -42.47 12.83 0.82
C VAL A 370 -41.02 13.30 0.95
N GLY A 371 -40.07 12.50 0.45
CA GLY A 371 -38.62 12.71 0.59
C GLY A 371 -37.83 11.44 0.29
N PRO A 372 -36.51 11.43 0.54
CA PRO A 372 -35.68 10.24 0.33
C PRO A 372 -36.20 9.02 1.10
N LEU A 373 -36.01 7.83 0.54
CA LEU A 373 -36.27 6.57 1.24
C LEU A 373 -35.56 6.58 2.59
N TYR A 374 -36.25 6.09 3.63
CA TYR A 374 -35.69 5.97 4.99
C TYR A 374 -34.45 5.08 5.01
N GLN A 375 -34.48 4.01 4.21
CA GLN A 375 -33.33 3.17 3.97
C GLN A 375 -33.11 3.07 2.47
N GLN A 376 -31.92 3.46 2.02
CA GLN A 376 -31.54 3.39 0.63
C GLN A 376 -31.12 1.96 0.25
N PRO A 377 -31.51 1.47 -0.92
CA PRO A 377 -31.13 0.14 -1.36
C PRO A 377 -29.65 0.08 -1.72
N SER A 378 -29.04 -1.08 -1.45
CA SER A 378 -27.66 -1.38 -1.85
C SER A 378 -27.61 -2.74 -2.50
N LEU A 379 -26.98 -2.78 -3.69
CA LEU A 379 -26.85 -3.99 -4.50
C LEU A 379 -25.39 -4.41 -4.54
N MET A 380 -25.16 -5.73 -4.55
CA MET A 380 -23.86 -6.33 -4.72
C MET A 380 -23.88 -7.26 -5.93
N ALA A 381 -22.93 -7.09 -6.83
CA ALA A 381 -22.74 -7.97 -7.96
C ALA A 381 -21.83 -9.15 -7.59
N VAL A 382 -22.26 -10.36 -7.96
CA VAL A 382 -21.57 -11.59 -7.58
C VAL A 382 -21.38 -12.58 -8.74
N ASP A 383 -20.37 -13.44 -8.61
CA ASP A 383 -20.08 -14.57 -9.52
C ASP A 383 -20.99 -15.79 -9.25
N GLU A 384 -20.75 -16.90 -9.97
CA GLU A 384 -21.45 -18.17 -9.75
C GLU A 384 -21.27 -18.76 -8.34
N GLN A 385 -20.17 -18.41 -7.66
CA GLN A 385 -19.82 -18.88 -6.33
C GLN A 385 -20.29 -17.93 -5.22
N GLY A 386 -20.87 -16.78 -5.57
CA GLY A 386 -21.37 -15.76 -4.65
C GLY A 386 -20.30 -14.76 -4.17
N ASN A 387 -19.12 -14.73 -4.78
CA ASN A 387 -18.08 -13.76 -4.44
C ASN A 387 -18.34 -12.40 -5.10
N CYS A 388 -17.98 -11.32 -4.41
CA CYS A 388 -18.03 -9.95 -4.91
C CYS A 388 -17.18 -9.79 -6.19
N VAL A 389 -17.84 -9.39 -7.28
CA VAL A 389 -17.21 -9.15 -8.59
C VAL A 389 -17.08 -7.66 -8.82
N ALA A 390 -15.87 -7.15 -9.05
CA ALA A 390 -15.68 -5.73 -9.32
C ALA A 390 -16.24 -5.36 -10.70
N VAL A 391 -17.44 -4.77 -10.72
CA VAL A 391 -18.17 -4.35 -11.93
C VAL A 391 -17.98 -2.87 -12.24
N GLY A 392 -17.56 -2.07 -11.26
CA GLY A 392 -17.36 -0.61 -11.41
C GLY A 392 -16.27 -0.20 -12.39
N VAL A 393 -15.53 -1.19 -12.88
CA VAL A 393 -14.54 -1.04 -13.94
C VAL A 393 -15.21 -0.93 -15.33
N THR A 394 -16.42 -1.47 -15.47
CA THR A 394 -17.25 -1.35 -16.67
C THR A 394 -18.20 -0.15 -16.52
N THR A 395 -18.64 0.46 -17.63
CA THR A 395 -19.70 1.50 -17.63
C THR A 395 -21.07 0.93 -17.26
N LEU A 396 -21.12 -0.17 -16.50
CA LEU A 396 -22.35 -0.80 -16.05
C LEU A 396 -22.99 0.10 -15.00
N THR A 397 -24.15 0.61 -15.38
CA THR A 397 -25.04 1.38 -14.52
C THR A 397 -26.17 0.50 -14.04
N VAL A 398 -26.58 0.68 -12.79
CA VAL A 398 -27.85 0.15 -12.30
C VAL A 398 -28.87 1.27 -12.40
N THR A 399 -30.04 0.96 -12.94
CA THR A 399 -31.19 1.87 -12.95
C THR A 399 -32.30 1.32 -12.06
N ALA A 400 -32.75 2.12 -11.10
CA ALA A 400 -33.91 1.82 -10.28
C ALA A 400 -35.19 2.28 -11.00
N SER A 401 -36.22 1.42 -11.00
CA SER A 401 -37.54 1.73 -11.56
C SER A 401 -38.63 1.33 -10.58
N LEU A 402 -39.60 2.21 -10.34
CA LEU A 402 -40.78 1.91 -9.52
C LEU A 402 -41.83 1.19 -10.36
N LYS A 403 -42.45 0.13 -9.82
CA LYS A 403 -43.55 -0.60 -10.47
C LYS A 403 -44.79 -0.63 -9.59
N ASP A 404 -45.97 -0.60 -10.21
CA ASP A 404 -47.24 -0.79 -9.51
C ASP A 404 -47.47 -2.26 -9.11
N ALA A 405 -48.53 -2.54 -8.35
CA ALA A 405 -48.91 -3.90 -7.94
C ALA A 405 -49.25 -4.82 -9.13
N SER A 406 -49.45 -4.25 -10.33
CA SER A 406 -49.70 -4.98 -11.57
C SER A 406 -48.44 -5.15 -12.43
N GLY A 407 -47.28 -4.64 -11.98
CA GLY A 407 -45.99 -4.72 -12.65
C GLY A 407 -45.71 -3.62 -13.69
N ASN A 408 -46.58 -2.62 -13.84
CA ASN A 408 -46.37 -1.51 -14.77
C ASN A 408 -45.40 -0.48 -14.20
N SER A 409 -44.52 0.07 -15.04
CA SER A 409 -43.55 1.08 -14.61
C SER A 409 -44.22 2.42 -14.32
N ILE A 410 -43.93 3.01 -13.17
CA ILE A 410 -44.44 4.31 -12.74
C ILE A 410 -43.28 5.32 -12.78
N SER A 411 -43.49 6.48 -13.43
CA SER A 411 -42.47 7.52 -13.60
C SER A 411 -42.36 8.49 -12.40
N SER A 412 -42.65 8.04 -11.19
CA SER A 412 -42.73 8.89 -9.98
C SER A 412 -41.50 8.84 -9.08
N LEU A 413 -40.53 7.96 -9.38
CA LEU A 413 -39.27 7.86 -8.65
C LEU A 413 -38.38 9.07 -8.97
N GLN A 414 -37.93 9.76 -7.94
CA GLN A 414 -37.09 10.96 -8.00
C GLN A 414 -35.69 10.68 -7.40
N GLY A 415 -34.76 11.62 -7.58
CA GLY A 415 -33.35 11.46 -7.19
C GLY A 415 -32.50 10.87 -8.31
N ASN A 416 -31.29 10.42 -7.97
CA ASN A 416 -30.40 9.76 -8.91
C ASN A 416 -30.79 8.29 -9.12
N THR A 417 -31.70 8.06 -10.06
CA THR A 417 -32.22 6.72 -10.37
C THR A 417 -31.22 5.84 -11.11
N THR A 418 -30.12 6.39 -11.61
CA THR A 418 -29.09 5.62 -12.31
C THR A 418 -27.72 5.89 -11.69
N ILE A 419 -27.13 4.85 -11.12
CA ILE A 419 -25.82 4.93 -10.46
C ILE A 419 -24.82 3.98 -11.13
N LEU A 420 -23.55 4.35 -11.07
CA LEU A 420 -22.45 3.50 -11.49
C LEU A 420 -22.11 2.52 -10.37
N PHE A 421 -21.69 1.31 -10.73
CA PHE A 421 -21.04 0.44 -9.76
C PHE A 421 -19.72 1.05 -9.29
N THR A 422 -19.42 0.91 -8.01
CA THR A 422 -18.10 1.19 -7.43
C THR A 422 -17.57 -0.12 -6.87
N SER A 423 -16.49 -0.65 -7.46
CA SER A 423 -16.08 -2.03 -7.22
C SER A 423 -17.26 -3.00 -7.48
N CYS A 424 -17.70 -3.82 -6.51
CA CYS A 424 -18.86 -4.71 -6.66
C CYS A 424 -20.18 -4.15 -6.13
N TRP A 425 -20.19 -2.90 -5.65
CA TRP A 425 -21.35 -2.31 -4.97
C TRP A 425 -22.01 -1.23 -5.81
N ALA A 426 -23.33 -1.18 -5.76
CA ALA A 426 -24.14 -0.07 -6.26
C ALA A 426 -25.03 0.41 -5.11
N ASN A 427 -24.61 1.52 -4.50
CA ASN A 427 -25.25 2.08 -3.32
C ASN A 427 -26.00 3.35 -3.72
N TYR A 428 -27.33 3.31 -3.59
CA TYR A 428 -28.13 4.52 -3.76
C TYR A 428 -28.00 5.39 -2.51
N THR A 429 -28.03 6.70 -2.70
CA THR A 429 -27.92 7.66 -1.59
C THR A 429 -29.12 8.60 -1.53
N ASP A 430 -29.89 8.72 -2.61
CA ASP A 430 -30.86 9.79 -2.81
C ASP A 430 -32.13 9.37 -3.56
N LEU A 431 -32.46 8.07 -3.63
CA LEU A 431 -33.76 7.65 -4.20
C LEU A 431 -34.91 8.16 -3.31
N SER A 432 -35.93 8.73 -3.95
CA SER A 432 -37.12 9.33 -3.30
C SER A 432 -38.41 9.05 -4.05
#